data_AF-A0A7W8DVH1-F1
#
_entry.id   AF-A0A7W8DVH1-F1
#
_cell.length_a   1.000
_cell.length_b   1.000
_cell.length_c   1.000
_cell.angle_alpha   90.00
_cell.angle_beta   90.00
_cell.angle_gamma   90.00
#
_symmetry.space_group_name_H-M   'P 1'
#
loop_
_entity.id
_entity.type
_entity.pdbx_description
1 polymer ?
#
loop_
_entity_poly.entity_id
_entity_poly.type
_entity_poly.pdbx_seq_one_letter_code
_entity_poly.pdbx_strand_id
1 'polypeptide(L)'
;MKTVTGLFDDYSDARSAVSALEARGVPSSEISIVSNNADDRYTRDTNAAEGAGTGAGIGAAVGGVGGLLTGLGIMAIPGVGPVVAAGWLAATAAGAAAGAVAGGAAGGLIGAMTESGVPEEHAHVYAEGVRRGGTLVTARVDDGLYAEAEAILRQSSWVDPDARRAVYAEEGWTRFDDTLDPYGPAEIEKERLRYRR
;
A
#
# COMPACT_ATOMS: atom_id res chain seq x y z
N MET A 1 6.66 -19.11 5.78
CA MET A 1 6.02 -17.92 5.20
C MET A 1 6.85 -16.71 5.54
N LYS A 2 7.31 -16.01 4.52
CA LYS A 2 8.04 -14.75 4.61
C LYS A 2 7.24 -13.66 3.91
N THR A 3 7.41 -12.44 4.37
CA THR A 3 6.76 -11.27 3.76
C THR A 3 7.77 -10.52 2.91
N VAL A 4 7.36 -10.18 1.70
CA VAL A 4 8.09 -9.29 0.80
C VAL A 4 7.23 -8.07 0.50
N THR A 5 7.84 -6.89 0.56
CA THR A 5 7.15 -5.61 0.41
C THR A 5 7.90 -4.74 -0.59
N GLY A 6 7.15 -4.08 -1.47
CA GLY A 6 7.69 -3.16 -2.46
C GLY A 6 6.89 -1.86 -2.49
N LEU A 7 7.61 -0.74 -2.48
CA LEU A 7 7.04 0.58 -2.75
C LEU A 7 7.29 0.93 -4.22
N PHE A 8 6.30 1.54 -4.85
CA PHE A 8 6.29 1.95 -6.24
C PHE A 8 5.79 3.39 -6.32
N ASP A 9 6.41 4.20 -7.18
CA ASP A 9 5.97 5.57 -7.40
C ASP A 9 4.76 5.64 -8.35
N ASP A 10 4.54 4.60 -9.15
CA ASP A 10 3.42 4.47 -10.09
C ASP A 10 2.55 3.23 -9.79
N TYR A 11 1.23 3.40 -9.92
CA TYR A 11 0.26 2.33 -9.67
C TYR A 11 0.29 1.23 -10.73
N SER A 12 0.61 1.56 -11.98
CA SER A 12 0.70 0.57 -13.07
C SER A 12 1.88 -0.38 -12.88
N ASP A 13 3.00 0.12 -12.35
CA ASP A 13 4.16 -0.67 -11.95
C ASP A 13 3.81 -1.64 -10.80
N ALA A 14 3.14 -1.12 -9.76
CA ALA A 14 2.64 -1.94 -8.66
C ALA A 14 1.66 -3.03 -9.13
N ARG A 15 0.75 -2.70 -10.04
CA ARG A 15 -0.19 -3.66 -10.63
C ARG A 15 0.53 -4.73 -11.43
N SER A 16 1.54 -4.35 -12.21
CA SER A 16 2.36 -5.31 -12.97
C SER A 16 3.09 -6.28 -12.04
N ALA A 17 3.60 -5.79 -10.90
CA ALA A 17 4.20 -6.61 -9.87
C ALA A 17 3.20 -7.61 -9.26
N VAL A 18 1.97 -7.17 -8.95
CA VAL A 18 0.88 -8.05 -8.47
C VAL A 18 0.57 -9.14 -9.49
N SER A 19 0.35 -8.78 -10.76
CA SER A 19 0.05 -9.76 -11.82
C SER A 19 1.19 -10.77 -12.01
N ALA A 20 2.44 -10.32 -11.89
CA ALA A 20 3.61 -11.19 -11.98
C ALA A 20 3.72 -12.15 -10.76
N LEU A 21 3.39 -11.69 -9.55
CA LEU A 21 3.33 -12.55 -8.37
C LEU A 21 2.24 -13.62 -8.50
N GLU A 22 1.03 -13.24 -8.94
CA GLU A 22 -0.07 -14.17 -9.21
C GLU A 22 0.33 -15.22 -10.26
N ALA A 23 1.00 -14.78 -11.34
CA ALA A 23 1.50 -15.68 -12.40
C ALA A 23 2.54 -16.70 -11.91
N ARG A 24 3.21 -16.44 -10.78
CA ARG A 24 4.13 -17.38 -10.13
C ARG A 24 3.47 -18.24 -9.05
N GLY A 25 2.15 -18.15 -8.93
CA GLY A 25 1.37 -18.98 -8.01
C GLY A 25 1.23 -18.41 -6.61
N VAL A 26 1.60 -17.14 -6.38
CA VAL A 26 1.28 -16.47 -5.12
C VAL A 26 -0.23 -16.22 -5.10
N PRO A 27 -0.99 -16.77 -4.12
CA PRO A 27 -2.43 -16.61 -4.08
C PRO A 27 -2.82 -15.15 -3.81
N SER A 28 -3.85 -14.66 -4.49
CA SER A 28 -4.31 -13.27 -4.37
C SER A 28 -4.74 -12.89 -2.95
N SER A 29 -5.12 -13.87 -2.12
CA SER A 29 -5.41 -13.68 -0.69
C SER A 29 -4.18 -13.33 0.15
N GLU A 30 -2.99 -13.69 -0.31
CA GLU A 30 -1.71 -13.42 0.36
C GLU A 30 -1.01 -12.16 -0.18
N ILE A 31 -1.58 -11.54 -1.22
CA ILE A 31 -1.11 -10.28 -1.80
C ILE A 31 -2.00 -9.15 -1.30
N SER A 32 -1.40 -8.01 -0.99
CA SER A 32 -2.10 -6.78 -0.68
C SER A 32 -1.47 -5.60 -1.43
N ILE A 33 -2.31 -4.68 -1.86
CA ILE A 33 -1.90 -3.43 -2.52
C ILE A 33 -2.59 -2.26 -1.82
N VAL A 34 -1.85 -1.17 -1.57
CA VAL A 34 -2.35 0.06 -0.96
C VAL A 34 -1.81 1.24 -1.76
N SER A 35 -2.70 2.02 -2.38
CA SER A 35 -2.34 3.16 -3.22
C SER A 35 -2.98 4.44 -2.69
N ASN A 36 -2.22 5.53 -2.69
CA ASN A 36 -2.77 6.86 -2.46
C ASN A 36 -3.85 7.22 -3.49
N ASN A 37 -4.95 7.82 -3.03
CA ASN A 37 -6.08 8.23 -3.86
C ASN A 37 -6.52 9.68 -3.57
N ALA A 38 -5.60 10.57 -3.18
CA ALA A 38 -5.93 11.97 -2.86
C ALA A 38 -6.50 12.77 -4.04
N ASP A 39 -6.25 12.32 -5.27
CA ASP A 39 -6.71 12.94 -6.51
C ASP A 39 -7.88 12.20 -7.18
N ASP A 40 -8.52 11.27 -6.47
CA ASP A 40 -9.68 10.48 -6.92
C ASP A 40 -9.47 9.71 -8.24
N ARG A 41 -8.22 9.48 -8.63
CA ARG A 41 -7.88 8.89 -9.94
C ARG A 41 -8.33 7.44 -10.04
N TYR A 42 -8.25 6.69 -8.95
CA TYR A 42 -8.60 5.26 -8.96
C TYR A 42 -10.08 5.03 -8.67
N THR A 43 -10.80 6.03 -8.17
CA THR A 43 -12.25 5.96 -7.87
C THR A 43 -13.11 5.76 -9.13
N ARG A 44 -12.67 6.26 -10.30
CA ARG A 44 -13.42 6.12 -11.56
C ARG A 44 -13.05 4.87 -12.36
N ASP A 45 -11.81 4.43 -12.24
CA ASP A 45 -11.28 3.29 -12.99
C ASP A 45 -11.45 1.95 -12.27
N THR A 46 -11.78 1.99 -10.97
CA THR A 46 -12.04 0.81 -10.16
C THR A 46 -13.44 0.92 -9.53
N ASN A 47 -14.15 -0.21 -9.38
CA ASN A 47 -15.46 -0.24 -8.70
C ASN A 47 -15.35 -0.09 -7.16
N ALA A 48 -14.29 0.56 -6.68
CA ALA A 48 -14.00 0.76 -5.26
C ALA A 48 -15.08 1.58 -4.54
N ALA A 49 -15.77 2.46 -5.29
CA ALA A 49 -16.78 3.36 -4.76
C ALA A 49 -18.10 2.66 -4.37
N GLU A 50 -18.41 1.49 -4.96
CA GLU A 50 -19.69 0.80 -4.72
C GLU A 50 -19.84 0.25 -3.28
N GLY A 51 -18.74 0.16 -2.51
CA GLY A 51 -18.75 -0.34 -1.12
C GLY A 51 -18.73 0.73 -0.02
N ALA A 52 -18.54 2.02 -0.35
CA ALA A 52 -18.33 3.08 0.64
C ALA A 52 -19.64 3.72 1.17
N GLY A 53 -20.77 3.54 0.48
CA GLY A 53 -22.03 4.25 0.75
C GLY A 53 -22.91 3.70 1.87
N THR A 54 -22.64 2.51 2.41
CA THR A 54 -23.59 1.78 3.27
C THR A 54 -23.10 1.46 4.68
N GLY A 55 -21.91 1.92 5.09
CA GLY A 55 -21.36 1.57 6.40
C GLY A 55 -20.93 0.10 6.55
N ALA A 56 -21.02 -0.68 5.47
CA ALA A 56 -20.43 -2.01 5.30
C ALA A 56 -19.18 -1.87 4.43
N GLY A 57 -18.22 -1.07 4.89
CA GLY A 57 -16.95 -0.88 4.19
C GLY A 57 -16.15 -2.18 4.19
N ILE A 58 -16.30 -2.97 3.11
CA ILE A 58 -15.49 -4.08 2.58
C ILE A 58 -16.51 -4.96 1.82
N GLY A 59 -16.71 -4.69 0.52
CA GLY A 59 -17.62 -5.52 -0.26
C GLY A 59 -18.13 -4.92 -1.58
N ALA A 60 -17.25 -4.78 -2.57
CA ALA A 60 -17.64 -4.90 -3.97
C ALA A 60 -16.41 -5.38 -4.76
N ALA A 61 -16.38 -6.67 -5.08
CA ALA A 61 -15.35 -7.26 -5.91
C ALA A 61 -15.71 -7.04 -7.39
N VAL A 62 -14.91 -6.26 -8.11
CA VAL A 62 -14.86 -6.33 -9.58
C VAL A 62 -13.40 -6.18 -10.01
N GLY A 63 -12.76 -7.32 -10.30
CA GLY A 63 -11.46 -7.37 -10.95
C GLY A 63 -11.58 -6.81 -12.37
N GLY A 64 -10.91 -5.68 -12.63
CA GLY A 64 -10.72 -5.14 -13.97
C GLY A 64 -9.46 -5.72 -14.62
N VAL A 65 -9.58 -6.24 -15.84
CA VAL A 65 -8.58 -6.59 -16.90
C VAL A 65 -7.21 -7.20 -16.49
N GLY A 66 -6.86 -7.45 -15.23
CA GLY A 66 -5.52 -7.95 -14.90
C GLY A 66 -5.20 -8.28 -13.43
N GLY A 67 -6.15 -8.73 -12.61
CA GLY A 67 -5.84 -9.28 -11.28
C GLY A 67 -7.07 -9.70 -10.48
N LEU A 68 -6.92 -10.72 -9.62
CA LEU A 68 -7.98 -11.33 -8.80
C LEU A 68 -7.91 -10.88 -7.32
N LEU A 69 -7.38 -9.69 -7.02
CA LEU A 69 -7.43 -9.15 -5.66
C LEU A 69 -8.88 -8.90 -5.26
N THR A 70 -9.39 -9.75 -4.37
CA THR A 70 -10.72 -9.60 -3.77
C THR A 70 -10.66 -8.55 -2.65
N GLY A 71 -11.73 -7.77 -2.50
CA GLY A 71 -11.85 -6.81 -1.40
C GLY A 71 -11.19 -5.46 -1.63
N LEU A 72 -11.19 -4.96 -2.88
CA LEU A 72 -10.79 -3.60 -3.17
C LEU A 72 -11.80 -2.60 -2.55
N GLY A 73 -11.31 -1.63 -1.79
CA GLY A 73 -12.14 -0.60 -1.16
C GLY A 73 -11.40 0.73 -1.01
N ILE A 74 -12.17 1.81 -0.88
CA ILE A 74 -11.65 3.13 -0.50
C ILE A 74 -11.75 3.26 1.01
N MET A 75 -10.65 3.72 1.63
CA MET A 75 -10.63 4.06 3.04
C MET A 75 -9.74 5.27 3.29
N ALA A 76 -10.00 6.01 4.36
CA ALA A 76 -9.12 7.08 4.81
C ALA A 76 -8.20 6.54 5.92
N ILE A 77 -6.89 6.65 5.73
CA ILE A 77 -5.90 6.33 6.75
C ILE A 77 -5.42 7.65 7.38
N PRO A 78 -5.48 7.81 8.72
CA PRO A 78 -4.92 8.98 9.40
C PRO A 78 -3.47 9.26 8.97
N GLY A 79 -3.14 10.53 8.73
CA GLY A 79 -1.84 10.98 8.21
C GLY A 79 -1.59 10.72 6.72
N VAL A 80 -2.11 9.64 6.15
CA VAL A 80 -1.92 9.28 4.73
C VAL A 80 -2.97 9.94 3.83
N GLY A 81 -4.23 10.02 4.28
CA GLY A 81 -5.36 10.47 3.49
C GLY A 81 -6.14 9.33 2.83
N PRO A 82 -6.97 9.61 1.80
CA PRO A 82 -7.74 8.60 1.10
C PRO A 82 -6.83 7.65 0.33
N VAL A 83 -7.07 6.36 0.46
CA VAL A 83 -6.36 5.29 -0.25
C VAL A 83 -7.35 4.33 -0.90
N VAL A 84 -6.90 3.70 -1.98
CA VAL A 84 -7.51 2.47 -2.51
C VAL A 84 -6.65 1.30 -2.04
N ALA A 85 -7.27 0.32 -1.40
CA ALA A 85 -6.57 -0.82 -0.85
C ALA A 85 -7.31 -2.13 -1.14
N ALA A 86 -6.55 -3.21 -1.35
CA ALA A 86 -7.09 -4.56 -1.52
C ALA A 86 -6.18 -5.60 -0.84
N GLY A 87 -6.75 -6.75 -0.49
CA GLY A 87 -6.02 -7.86 0.16
C GLY A 87 -5.95 -7.77 1.68
N TRP A 88 -5.20 -8.68 2.30
CA TRP A 88 -5.21 -8.88 3.75
C TRP A 88 -4.72 -7.67 4.56
N LEU A 89 -3.71 -6.92 4.08
CA LEU A 89 -3.18 -5.75 4.79
C LEU A 89 -4.21 -4.61 4.82
N ALA A 90 -4.99 -4.47 3.74
CA ALA A 90 -6.10 -3.53 3.67
C ALA A 90 -7.19 -3.85 4.70
N ALA A 91 -7.54 -5.13 4.84
CA ALA A 91 -8.52 -5.57 5.84
C ALA A 91 -8.03 -5.32 7.28
N THR A 92 -6.75 -5.57 7.57
CA THR A 92 -6.15 -5.27 8.88
C THR A 92 -6.15 -3.77 9.18
N ALA A 93 -5.75 -2.94 8.22
CA ALA A 93 -5.76 -1.49 8.37
C ALA A 93 -7.18 -0.94 8.60
N ALA A 94 -8.18 -1.47 7.88
CA ALA A 94 -9.59 -1.09 8.06
C ALA A 94 -10.13 -1.53 9.44
N GLY A 95 -9.82 -2.76 9.87
CA GLY A 95 -10.23 -3.28 11.17
C GLY A 95 -9.65 -2.47 12.34
N ALA A 96 -8.41 -2.00 12.20
CA ALA A 96 -7.78 -1.19 13.23
C ALA A 96 -8.33 0.24 13.30
N ALA A 97 -8.80 0.81 12.17
CA ALA A 97 -9.54 2.07 12.17
C ALA A 97 -10.91 1.94 12.87
N ALA A 98 -11.54 0.75 12.82
CA ALA A 98 -12.87 0.50 13.38
C ALA A 98 -12.87 0.04 14.86
N GLY A 99 -11.75 -0.44 15.40
CA GLY A 99 -11.77 -1.29 16.61
C GLY A 99 -10.64 -1.11 17.63
N ALA A 100 -10.19 0.12 17.89
CA ALA A 100 -9.20 0.42 18.94
C ALA A 100 -9.73 0.24 20.38
N VAL A 101 -10.16 -0.97 20.75
CA VAL A 101 -10.58 -1.33 22.13
C VAL A 101 -9.56 -2.26 22.82
N ALA A 102 -8.54 -2.78 22.11
CA ALA A 102 -7.53 -3.66 22.70
C ALA A 102 -6.10 -3.23 22.34
N GLY A 103 -5.65 -2.11 22.92
CA GLY A 103 -4.24 -1.90 23.26
C GLY A 103 -3.26 -1.55 22.12
N GLY A 104 -3.08 -0.25 21.89
CA GLY A 104 -1.82 0.32 21.39
C GLY A 104 -1.94 1.07 20.07
N ALA A 105 -1.29 2.24 19.99
CA ALA A 105 -1.20 3.14 18.83
C ALA A 105 -0.49 2.55 17.58
N ALA A 106 -0.39 1.22 17.49
CA ALA A 106 0.16 0.48 16.36
C ALA A 106 -0.94 -0.03 15.41
N GLY A 107 -2.16 0.51 15.44
CA GLY A 107 -3.25 0.07 14.58
C GLY A 107 -3.13 0.52 13.11
N GLY A 108 -2.17 1.35 12.75
CA GLY A 108 -2.05 1.87 11.39
C GLY A 108 -1.41 0.90 10.40
N LEU A 109 -1.23 1.38 9.16
CA LEU A 109 -0.47 0.71 8.11
C LEU A 109 0.91 0.22 8.61
N ILE A 110 1.57 0.99 9.48
CA ILE A 110 2.83 0.62 10.13
C ILE A 110 2.72 -0.70 10.89
N GLY A 111 1.74 -0.83 11.80
CA GLY A 111 1.62 -2.02 12.62
C GLY A 111 1.23 -3.25 11.81
N ALA A 112 0.37 -3.08 10.82
CA ALA A 112 0.01 -4.17 9.90
C ALA A 112 1.25 -4.70 9.13
N MET A 113 2.16 -3.81 8.76
CA MET A 113 3.44 -4.18 8.13
C MET A 113 4.40 -4.84 9.13
N THR A 114 4.59 -4.27 10.31
CA THR A 114 5.53 -4.82 11.30
C THR A 114 5.07 -6.16 11.86
N GLU A 115 3.78 -6.35 12.09
CA GLU A 115 3.18 -7.64 12.47
C GLU A 115 3.41 -8.71 11.39
N SER A 116 3.46 -8.30 10.12
CA SER A 116 3.78 -9.18 9.01
C SER A 116 5.28 -9.46 8.82
N GLY A 117 6.14 -8.86 9.65
CA GLY A 117 7.59 -9.08 9.62
C GLY A 117 8.37 -8.07 8.78
N VAL A 118 7.75 -6.96 8.35
CA VAL A 118 8.49 -5.83 7.74
C VAL A 118 9.25 -5.10 8.85
N PRO A 119 10.55 -4.79 8.69
CA PRO A 119 11.29 -3.98 9.64
C PRO A 119 10.60 -2.63 9.88
N GLU A 120 10.45 -2.22 11.15
CA GLU A 120 9.74 -0.98 11.53
C GLU A 120 10.32 0.26 10.81
N GLU A 121 11.62 0.28 10.64
CA GLU A 121 12.31 1.36 9.92
C GLU A 121 11.88 1.48 8.45
N HIS A 122 11.64 0.36 7.77
CA HIS A 122 11.12 0.34 6.40
C HIS A 122 9.62 0.60 6.38
N ALA A 123 8.88 0.09 7.38
CA ALA A 123 7.44 0.35 7.52
C ALA A 123 7.16 1.86 7.53
N HIS A 124 7.96 2.64 8.26
CA HIS A 124 7.86 4.11 8.25
C HIS A 124 8.08 4.73 6.87
N VAL A 125 9.10 4.26 6.12
CA VAL A 125 9.37 4.75 4.77
C VAL A 125 8.24 4.40 3.81
N TYR A 126 7.68 3.20 3.92
CA TYR A 126 6.56 2.74 3.11
C TYR A 126 5.29 3.54 3.38
N ALA A 127 4.94 3.79 4.65
CA ALA A 127 3.80 4.62 4.99
C ALA A 127 3.95 6.07 4.49
N GLU A 128 5.15 6.66 4.64
CA GLU A 128 5.44 7.98 4.07
C GLU A 128 5.39 7.96 2.54
N GLY A 129 5.87 6.90 1.89
CA GLY A 129 5.77 6.70 0.44
C GLY A 129 4.33 6.71 -0.05
N VAL A 130 3.44 6.00 0.63
CA VAL A 130 2.00 6.03 0.31
C VAL A 130 1.41 7.41 0.62
N ARG A 131 1.77 8.04 1.73
CA ARG A 131 1.32 9.41 2.05
C ARG A 131 1.72 10.43 0.98
N ARG A 132 2.89 10.27 0.37
CA ARG A 132 3.42 11.13 -0.71
C ARG A 132 2.95 10.74 -2.11
N GLY A 133 2.03 9.78 -2.24
CA GLY A 133 1.38 9.48 -3.51
C GLY A 133 1.75 8.15 -4.16
N GLY A 134 2.63 7.37 -3.52
CA GLY A 134 3.06 6.07 -4.00
C GLY A 134 2.05 4.95 -3.77
N THR A 135 2.43 3.76 -4.23
CA THR A 135 1.70 2.51 -4.11
C THR A 135 2.56 1.45 -3.46
N LEU A 136 2.02 0.77 -2.45
CA LEU A 136 2.66 -0.32 -1.73
C LEU A 136 2.08 -1.66 -2.18
N VAL A 137 2.93 -2.64 -2.46
CA VAL A 137 2.55 -4.05 -2.64
C VAL A 137 3.23 -4.87 -1.56
N THR A 138 2.48 -5.74 -0.89
CA THR A 138 3.01 -6.69 0.09
C THR A 138 2.50 -8.08 -0.24
N ALA A 139 3.38 -9.08 -0.22
CA ALA A 139 3.03 -10.46 -0.45
C ALA A 139 3.62 -11.37 0.63
N ARG A 140 2.80 -12.29 1.14
CA ARG A 140 3.27 -13.40 1.97
C ARG A 140 3.51 -14.61 1.08
N VAL A 141 4.71 -15.15 1.13
CA VAL A 141 5.16 -16.23 0.25
C VAL A 141 5.86 -17.32 1.04
N ASP A 142 5.81 -18.54 0.52
CA ASP A 142 6.63 -19.62 1.03
C ASP A 142 8.12 -19.30 0.89
N ASP A 143 8.93 -19.85 1.79
CA ASP A 143 10.37 -19.60 1.85
C ASP A 143 11.09 -19.90 0.52
N GLY A 144 10.62 -20.91 -0.22
CA GLY A 144 11.15 -21.28 -1.55
C GLY A 144 10.79 -20.30 -2.67
N LEU A 145 9.72 -19.52 -2.52
CA LEU A 145 9.29 -18.50 -3.49
C LEU A 145 9.78 -17.09 -3.14
N TYR A 146 10.35 -16.89 -1.95
CA TYR A 146 10.77 -15.56 -1.45
C TYR A 146 11.71 -14.83 -2.40
N ALA A 147 12.80 -15.48 -2.82
CA ALA A 147 13.80 -14.84 -3.69
C ALA A 147 13.21 -14.46 -5.06
N GLU A 148 12.29 -15.27 -5.57
CA GLU A 148 11.60 -14.99 -6.83
C GLU A 148 10.58 -13.85 -6.68
N ALA A 149 9.80 -13.85 -5.60
CA ALA A 149 8.86 -12.77 -5.30
C ALA A 149 9.58 -11.43 -5.12
N GLU A 150 10.72 -11.42 -4.42
CA GLU A 150 11.60 -10.25 -4.30
C GLU A 150 12.11 -9.78 -5.67
N ALA A 151 12.57 -10.70 -6.53
CA ALA A 151 13.02 -10.36 -7.87
C ALA A 151 11.90 -9.76 -8.73
N ILE A 152 10.65 -10.23 -8.58
CA ILE A 152 9.48 -9.68 -9.29
C ILE A 152 9.20 -8.24 -8.87
N LEU A 153 9.19 -7.97 -7.57
CA LEU A 153 9.01 -6.60 -7.08
C LEU A 153 10.12 -5.70 -7.63
N ARG A 154 11.38 -6.13 -7.53
CA ARG A 154 12.55 -5.37 -7.99
C ARG A 154 12.54 -5.06 -9.48
N GLN A 155 11.99 -5.94 -10.32
CA GLN A 155 11.89 -5.74 -11.77
C GLN A 155 10.85 -4.66 -12.16
N SER A 156 9.88 -4.38 -11.29
CA SER A 156 8.76 -3.49 -11.59
C SER A 156 9.01 -2.07 -11.08
N SER A 157 10.22 -1.53 -11.23
CA SER A 157 10.59 -0.19 -10.73
C SER A 157 10.49 -0.03 -9.19
N TRP A 158 10.87 -1.07 -8.43
CA TRP A 158 10.87 -1.00 -6.97
C TRP A 158 11.72 0.16 -6.44
N VAL A 159 11.16 0.84 -5.44
CA VAL A 159 11.84 1.85 -4.65
C VAL A 159 12.60 1.18 -3.51
N ASP A 160 13.92 1.30 -3.53
CA ASP A 160 14.76 0.92 -2.40
C ASP A 160 14.42 1.78 -1.16
N PRO A 161 13.99 1.18 -0.04
CA PRO A 161 13.55 1.90 1.15
C PRO A 161 14.68 2.66 1.84
N ASP A 162 15.91 2.17 1.79
CA ASP A 162 17.06 2.84 2.42
C ASP A 162 17.46 4.08 1.62
N ALA A 163 17.49 3.95 0.29
CA ALA A 163 17.71 5.09 -0.58
C ALA A 163 16.60 6.15 -0.44
N ARG A 164 15.32 5.71 -0.39
CA ARG A 164 14.19 6.62 -0.20
C ARG A 164 14.23 7.32 1.15
N ARG A 165 14.61 6.60 2.21
CA ARG A 165 14.79 7.18 3.55
C ARG A 165 15.82 8.31 3.54
N ALA A 166 16.94 8.13 2.85
CA ALA A 166 17.98 9.16 2.76
C ALA A 166 17.43 10.43 2.11
N VAL A 167 16.69 10.30 1.00
CA VAL A 167 16.04 11.45 0.32
C VAL A 167 15.05 12.15 1.24
N TYR A 168 14.20 11.42 1.97
CA TYR A 168 13.28 12.03 2.92
C TYR A 168 14.03 12.74 4.07
N ALA A 169 15.13 12.17 4.55
CA ALA A 169 15.93 12.77 5.61
C ALA A 169 16.56 14.11 5.18
N GLU A 170 16.94 14.27 3.91
CA GLU A 170 17.41 15.55 3.36
C GLU A 170 16.34 16.66 3.42
N GLU A 171 15.07 16.27 3.44
CA GLU A 171 13.91 17.18 3.58
C GLU A 171 13.48 17.40 5.03
N GLY A 172 14.23 16.85 5.99
CA GLY A 172 13.93 16.95 7.42
C GLY A 172 12.92 15.93 7.93
N TRP A 173 12.55 14.92 7.13
CA TRP A 173 11.72 13.81 7.60
C TRP A 173 12.53 12.87 8.49
N THR A 174 11.91 12.36 9.56
CA THR A 174 12.57 11.44 10.51
C THR A 174 11.84 10.10 10.62
N ARG A 175 10.52 10.14 10.69
CA ARG A 175 9.61 8.99 10.73
C ARG A 175 8.23 9.39 10.20
N PHE A 176 7.43 8.41 9.85
CA PHE A 176 6.02 8.63 9.56
C PHE A 176 5.30 9.13 10.82
N ASP A 177 4.48 10.17 10.63
CA ASP A 177 3.68 10.84 11.65
C ASP A 177 2.23 10.87 11.15
N ASP A 178 1.36 10.13 11.83
CA ASP A 178 -0.05 9.98 11.49
C ASP A 178 -0.91 11.17 11.95
N THR A 179 -0.32 12.12 12.67
CA THR A 179 -0.99 13.34 13.14
C THR A 179 -0.89 14.51 12.16
N LEU A 180 -0.01 14.41 11.17
CA LEU A 180 0.14 15.43 10.13
C LEU A 180 -1.02 15.39 9.14
N ASP A 181 -1.35 16.54 8.55
CA ASP A 181 -2.33 16.58 7.48
C ASP A 181 -1.88 15.73 6.28
N PRO A 182 -2.82 15.02 5.62
CA PRO A 182 -2.53 14.35 4.35
C PRO A 182 -2.06 15.33 3.28
N TYR A 183 -1.23 14.85 2.35
CA TYR A 183 -0.83 15.63 1.18
C TYR A 183 -2.05 15.92 0.30
N GLY A 184 -2.18 17.17 -0.14
CA GLY A 184 -3.23 17.58 -1.06
C GLY A 184 -2.96 17.12 -2.50
N PRO A 185 -3.97 17.15 -3.40
CA PRO A 185 -3.84 16.66 -4.77
C PRO A 185 -2.69 17.29 -5.56
N ALA A 186 -2.44 18.59 -5.39
CA ALA A 186 -1.35 19.29 -6.07
C ALA A 186 0.04 18.88 -5.56
N GLU A 187 0.16 18.58 -4.27
CA GLU A 187 1.41 18.13 -3.65
C GLU A 187 1.72 16.69 -4.07
N ILE A 188 0.70 15.83 -4.13
CA ILE A 188 0.80 14.47 -4.66
C ILE A 188 1.23 14.47 -6.13
N GLU A 189 0.65 15.32 -6.97
CA GLU A 189 1.08 15.41 -8.38
C GLU A 189 2.54 15.85 -8.48
N LYS A 190 2.97 16.80 -7.66
CA LYS A 190 4.36 17.26 -7.63
C LYS A 190 5.32 16.13 -7.21
N GLU A 191 4.99 15.38 -6.16
CA GLU A 191 5.81 14.24 -5.70
C GLU A 191 5.86 13.13 -6.77
N ARG A 192 4.73 12.80 -7.41
CA ARG A 192 4.71 11.81 -8.51
C ARG A 192 5.56 12.27 -9.70
N LEU A 193 5.49 13.55 -10.07
CA LEU A 193 6.33 14.11 -11.14
C LEU A 193 7.82 14.05 -10.80
N ARG A 194 8.18 14.17 -9.52
CA ARG A 194 9.57 14.12 -9.07
C ARG A 194 10.21 12.75 -9.26
N TYR A 195 9.43 11.68 -9.09
CA TYR A 195 9.91 10.31 -9.18
C TYR A 195 9.50 9.59 -10.48
N ARG A 196 8.74 10.26 -11.36
CA ARG A 196 8.41 9.76 -12.70
C ARG A 196 9.69 9.60 -13.52
N ARG A 197 10.05 8.35 -13.82
CA ARG A 197 11.18 8.00 -14.68
C ARG A 197 10.73 7.76 -16.12
#